data_AF-A0A7S4F7X3-F1
#
_entry.id   AF-A0A7S4F7X3-F1
#
_cell.length_a   1.000
_cell.length_b   1.000
_cell.length_c   1.000
_cell.angle_alpha   90.00
_cell.angle_beta   90.00
_cell.angle_gamma   90.00
#
_symmetry.space_group_name_H-M   'P 1'
#
loop_
_entity.id
_entity.type
_entity.pdbx_description
1 polymer ?
#
loop_
_entity_poly.entity_id
_entity_poly.type
_entity_poly.pdbx_seq_one_letter_code
_entity_poly.pdbx_strand_id
1 'polypeptide(L)'
;LLAEIRAQQAVQVESLFERCLLRCRHVELWQLYLRYVHGKGANREQLVAAYKLLLEAVGADPASGALWAEYAMLTRAGIEAGRPKMAMQIAATRAAYHRALKAAVAGVAPLLKE
;
A
#
# COMPACT_ATOMS: atom_id res chain seq x y z
N LEU A 1 -6.82 -28.03 -18.07
CA LEU A 1 -5.90 -27.38 -19.03
C LEU A 1 -5.85 -25.86 -18.92
N LEU A 2 -6.78 -25.06 -19.48
CA LEU A 2 -6.67 -23.58 -19.40
C LEU A 2 -6.70 -23.02 -17.97
N ALA A 3 -7.51 -23.62 -17.07
CA ALA A 3 -7.54 -23.25 -15.66
C ALA A 3 -6.24 -23.62 -14.92
N GLU A 4 -5.67 -24.79 -15.20
CA GLU A 4 -4.40 -25.24 -14.61
C GLU A 4 -3.23 -24.39 -15.09
N ILE A 5 -3.19 -24.04 -16.38
CA ILE A 5 -2.18 -23.14 -16.96
C ILE A 5 -2.25 -21.77 -16.28
N ARG A 6 -3.46 -21.21 -16.09
CA ARG A 6 -3.64 -19.94 -15.36
C ARG A 6 -3.22 -20.03 -13.89
N ALA A 7 -3.53 -21.15 -13.22
CA ALA A 7 -3.14 -21.36 -11.83
C ALA A 7 -1.61 -21.45 -11.69
N GLN A 8 -0.94 -22.17 -12.59
CA GLN A 8 0.51 -22.31 -12.59
C GLN A 8 1.21 -20.97 -12.89
N GLN A 9 0.66 -20.17 -13.80
CA GLN A 9 1.12 -18.80 -14.04
C GLN A 9 0.91 -17.90 -12.82
N ALA A 10 -0.20 -18.03 -12.09
CA ALA A 10 -0.45 -17.25 -10.89
C ALA A 10 0.57 -17.55 -9.78
N VAL A 11 0.93 -18.83 -9.57
CA VAL A 11 1.96 -19.24 -8.60
C VAL A 11 3.33 -18.65 -8.96
N GLN A 12 3.70 -18.67 -10.24
CA GLN A 12 4.96 -18.07 -10.69
C GLN A 12 5.00 -16.57 -10.46
N VAL A 13 3.91 -15.86 -10.78
CA VAL A 13 3.79 -14.41 -10.58
C VAL A 13 3.88 -14.05 -9.09
N GLU A 14 3.23 -14.80 -8.20
CA GLU A 14 3.32 -14.57 -6.75
C GLU A 14 4.75 -14.76 -6.22
N SER A 15 5.43 -15.84 -6.64
CA SER A 15 6.82 -16.08 -6.23
C SER A 15 7.78 -14.97 -6.70
N LEU A 16 7.49 -14.36 -7.86
CA LEU A 16 8.26 -13.24 -8.38
C LEU A 16 8.04 -12.00 -7.51
N PHE A 17 6.78 -11.70 -7.18
CA PHE A 17 6.44 -10.58 -6.30
C PHE A 17 7.04 -10.75 -4.89
N GLU A 18 6.98 -11.94 -4.29
CA GLU A 18 7.60 -12.19 -2.99
C GLU A 18 9.11 -11.90 -2.99
N ARG A 19 9.83 -12.36 -4.02
CA ARG A 19 11.27 -12.10 -4.17
C ARG A 19 11.60 -10.63 -4.41
N CYS A 20 10.81 -9.96 -5.25
CA CYS A 20 11.08 -8.59 -5.68
C CYS A 20 10.64 -7.56 -4.64
N LEU A 21 9.49 -7.74 -3.98
CA LEU A 21 8.97 -6.80 -2.98
C LEU A 21 9.82 -6.75 -1.71
N LEU A 22 10.48 -7.85 -1.35
CA LEU A 22 11.41 -7.90 -0.21
C LEU A 22 12.76 -7.22 -0.50
N ARG A 23 13.19 -7.17 -1.77
CA ARG A 23 14.50 -6.63 -2.17
C ARG A 23 14.43 -5.21 -2.74
N CYS A 24 13.33 -4.84 -3.39
CA CYS A 24 13.21 -3.61 -4.16
C CYS A 24 12.13 -2.69 -3.57
N ARG A 25 12.56 -1.54 -3.04
CA ARG A 25 11.68 -0.46 -2.57
C ARG A 25 11.32 0.50 -3.70
N HIS A 26 10.79 -0.03 -4.82
CA HIS A 26 10.40 0.79 -5.97
C HIS A 26 8.89 1.01 -6.00
N VAL A 27 8.46 2.27 -6.02
CA VAL A 27 7.03 2.66 -5.94
C VAL A 27 6.20 2.03 -7.07
N GLU A 28 6.72 1.98 -8.30
CA GLU A 28 6.00 1.41 -9.45
C GLU A 28 5.79 -0.11 -9.35
N LEU A 29 6.74 -0.84 -8.73
CA LEU A 29 6.61 -2.29 -8.53
C LEU A 29 5.44 -2.59 -7.59
N TRP A 30 5.31 -1.77 -6.54
CA TRP A 30 4.22 -1.85 -5.59
C TRP A 30 2.87 -1.49 -6.20
N GLN A 31 2.82 -0.49 -7.10
CA GLN A 31 1.62 -0.20 -7.89
C GLN A 31 1.21 -1.37 -8.78
N LEU A 32 2.17 -2.03 -9.43
CA LEU A 32 1.91 -3.22 -10.25
C LEU A 32 1.34 -4.36 -9.40
N TYR A 33 1.90 -4.57 -8.20
CA TYR A 33 1.39 -5.56 -7.25
C TYR A 33 -0.05 -5.24 -6.81
N LEU A 34 -0.37 -3.98 -6.48
CA LEU A 34 -1.74 -3.61 -6.12
C LEU A 34 -2.73 -3.84 -7.27
N ARG A 35 -2.36 -3.52 -8.51
CA ARG A 35 -3.19 -3.81 -9.70
C ARG A 35 -3.42 -5.32 -9.84
N TYR A 36 -2.40 -6.14 -9.62
CA TYR A 36 -2.51 -7.59 -9.64
C TYR A 36 -3.47 -8.11 -8.56
N VAL A 37 -3.32 -7.65 -7.31
CA VAL A 37 -4.21 -8.01 -6.20
C VAL A 37 -5.66 -7.58 -6.47
N HIS A 38 -5.86 -6.38 -7.03
CA HIS A 38 -7.18 -5.91 -7.41
C HIS A 38 -7.81 -6.77 -8.52
N GLY A 39 -7.03 -7.11 -9.55
CA GLY A 39 -7.46 -7.97 -10.66
C GLY A 39 -7.81 -9.41 -10.24
N LYS A 40 -7.29 -9.88 -9.10
CA LYS A 40 -7.68 -11.17 -8.49
C LYS A 40 -9.03 -11.14 -7.77
N GLY A 41 -9.69 -9.98 -7.70
CA GLY A 41 -10.95 -9.83 -6.97
C GLY A 41 -10.74 -9.75 -5.46
N ALA A 42 -9.59 -9.23 -5.01
CA ALA A 42 -9.32 -9.07 -3.59
C ALA A 42 -10.39 -8.21 -2.91
N ASN A 43 -10.87 -8.71 -1.77
CA ASN A 43 -11.82 -7.99 -0.94
C ASN A 43 -11.16 -6.73 -0.37
N ARG A 44 -11.99 -5.75 -0.01
CA ARG A 44 -11.52 -4.46 0.52
C ARG A 44 -10.55 -4.58 1.69
N GLU A 45 -10.75 -5.54 2.58
CA GLU A 45 -9.87 -5.77 3.72
C GLU A 45 -8.49 -6.26 3.30
N GLN A 46 -8.42 -7.11 2.27
CA GLN A 46 -7.17 -7.58 1.68
C GLN A 46 -6.45 -6.43 0.98
N LEU A 47 -7.18 -5.55 0.27
CA LEU A 47 -6.60 -4.34 -0.32
C LEU A 47 -6.06 -3.39 0.75
N VAL A 48 -6.81 -3.13 1.83
CA VAL A 48 -6.34 -2.31 2.96
C VAL A 48 -5.07 -2.90 3.58
N ALA A 49 -4.98 -4.22 3.74
CA ALA A 49 -3.80 -4.89 4.26
C ALA A 49 -2.59 -4.76 3.30
N ALA A 50 -2.81 -4.95 2.00
CA ALA A 50 -1.77 -4.79 0.98
C ALA A 50 -1.23 -3.35 0.92
N TYR A 51 -2.13 -2.36 0.99
CA TYR A 51 -1.73 -0.95 1.06
C TYR A 51 -0.93 -0.62 2.32
N LYS A 52 -1.26 -1.19 3.48
CA LYS A 52 -0.46 -0.99 4.69
C LYS A 52 0.96 -1.53 4.51
N LEU A 53 1.10 -2.75 4.00
CA LEU A 53 2.39 -3.37 3.73
C LEU A 53 3.23 -2.51 2.76
N LEU A 54 2.60 -2.01 1.70
CA LEU A 54 3.20 -1.11 0.74
C LEU A 54 3.70 0.19 1.40
N LEU A 55 2.87 0.79 2.26
CA LEU A 55 3.21 2.06 2.89
C LEU A 55 4.31 1.90 3.95
N GLU A 56 4.43 0.72 4.56
CA GLU A 56 5.58 0.38 5.41
C GLU A 56 6.88 0.21 4.60
N ALA A 57 6.79 -0.31 3.37
CA ALA A 57 7.95 -0.56 2.52
C ALA A 57 8.45 0.71 1.80
N VAL A 58 7.54 1.47 1.19
CA VAL A 58 7.85 2.60 0.28
C VAL A 58 7.16 3.90 0.66
N GLY A 59 6.41 3.97 1.78
CA GLY A 59 5.69 5.19 2.17
C GLY A 59 6.55 6.39 2.57
N ALA A 60 7.87 6.19 2.72
CA ALA A 60 8.84 7.27 2.92
C ALA A 60 9.38 7.86 1.61
N ASP A 61 9.08 7.23 0.46
CA ASP A 61 9.49 7.72 -0.85
C ASP A 61 8.65 8.94 -1.25
N PRO A 62 9.25 10.04 -1.76
CA PRO A 62 8.51 11.21 -2.24
C PRO A 62 7.44 10.90 -3.31
N ALA A 63 7.67 9.89 -4.15
CA ALA A 63 6.72 9.46 -5.18
C ALA A 63 5.54 8.65 -4.61
N SER A 64 5.54 8.30 -3.32
CA SER A 64 4.46 7.55 -2.67
C SER A 64 3.21 8.38 -2.35
N GLY A 65 3.21 9.70 -2.63
CA GLY A 65 2.09 10.59 -2.30
C GLY A 65 0.73 10.15 -2.86
N ALA A 66 0.70 9.67 -4.11
CA ALA A 66 -0.53 9.14 -4.72
C ALA A 66 -1.05 7.89 -3.98
N LEU A 67 -0.15 7.03 -3.51
CA LEU A 67 -0.50 5.81 -2.78
C LEU A 67 -1.11 6.12 -1.41
N TRP A 68 -0.62 7.16 -0.73
CA TRP A 68 -1.22 7.65 0.52
C TRP A 68 -2.64 8.18 0.30
N ALA A 69 -2.89 8.89 -0.80
CA ALA A 69 -4.21 9.42 -1.15
C ALA A 69 -5.21 8.28 -1.44
N GLU A 70 -4.82 7.28 -2.23
CA GLU A 70 -5.65 6.10 -2.54
C GLU A 70 -5.98 5.30 -1.27
N TYR A 71 -5.01 5.09 -0.37
CA TYR A 71 -5.23 4.44 0.91
C TYR A 71 -6.20 5.22 1.83
N ALA A 72 -6.08 6.55 1.86
CA ALA A 72 -6.99 7.40 2.62
C ALA A 72 -8.43 7.33 2.08
N MET A 73 -8.62 7.30 0.76
CA MET A 73 -9.94 7.10 0.14
C MET A 73 -10.52 5.73 0.48
N LEU A 74 -9.73 4.67 0.37
CA LEU A 74 -10.15 3.28 0.65
C LEU A 74 -10.62 3.09 2.10
N THR A 75 -9.92 3.75 3.04
CA THR A 75 -10.29 3.72 4.46
C THR A 75 -11.51 4.58 4.74
N ARG A 76 -11.64 5.77 4.13
CA ARG A 76 -12.80 6.66 4.26
C ARG A 76 -14.11 6.03 3.77
N ALA A 77 -14.10 5.39 2.60
CA ALA A 77 -15.26 4.64 2.09
C ALA A 77 -15.71 3.52 3.05
N GLY A 78 -14.85 3.08 3.99
CA GLY A 78 -15.22 2.14 5.03
C GLY A 78 -15.92 2.69 6.24
N ILE A 79 -15.78 4.00 6.46
CA ILE A 79 -16.36 4.73 7.57
C ILE A 79 -17.85 5.00 7.25
N GLU A 80 -18.16 5.31 5.99
CA GLU A 80 -19.53 5.54 5.49
C GLU A 80 -20.41 4.27 5.53
N ALA A 81 -19.80 3.07 5.49
CA ALA A 81 -20.49 1.78 5.59
C ALA A 81 -20.94 1.40 7.02
N GLY A 82 -20.90 2.32 8.00
CA GLY A 82 -21.51 2.14 9.32
C GLY A 82 -20.85 1.13 10.26
N ARG A 83 -19.55 0.83 10.12
CA ARG A 83 -18.86 -0.12 11.01
C ARG A 83 -18.47 0.52 12.36
N PRO A 84 -18.69 -0.13 13.51
CA PRO A 84 -18.44 0.41 14.86
C PRO A 84 -16.94 0.59 15.24
N LYS A 85 -16.01 0.55 14.28
CA LYS A 85 -14.56 0.77 14.47
C LYS A 85 -14.07 2.14 13.96
N MET A 86 -14.92 3.16 14.00
CA MET A 86 -14.63 4.51 13.48
C MET A 86 -13.40 5.14 14.15
N ALA A 87 -13.31 5.11 15.49
CA ALA A 87 -12.20 5.73 16.22
C ALA A 87 -10.85 5.08 15.89
N MET A 88 -10.81 3.75 15.73
CA MET A 88 -9.58 3.01 15.39
C MET A 88 -9.13 3.31 13.96
N GLN A 89 -10.06 3.46 13.01
CA GLN A 89 -9.74 3.79 11.62
C GLN A 89 -9.28 5.25 11.45
N ILE A 90 -9.90 6.18 12.19
CA ILE A 90 -9.48 7.59 12.25
C ILE A 90 -8.08 7.71 12.87
N ALA A 91 -7.83 6.99 13.97
CA ALA A 91 -6.49 6.96 14.58
C ALA A 91 -5.44 6.37 13.62
N ALA A 92 -5.78 5.31 12.89
CA ALA A 92 -4.88 4.69 11.91
C ALA A 92 -4.56 5.62 10.73
N THR A 93 -5.56 6.34 10.19
CA THR A 93 -5.34 7.33 9.13
C THR A 93 -4.52 8.51 9.62
N ARG A 94 -4.81 9.02 10.83
CA ARG A 94 -4.03 10.12 11.44
C ARG A 94 -2.56 9.72 11.68
N ALA A 95 -2.32 8.49 12.15
CA ALA A 95 -0.97 7.95 12.35
C ALA A 95 -0.22 7.77 11.01
N ALA A 96 -0.92 7.37 9.97
CA ALA A 96 -0.41 7.28 8.60
C ALA A 96 0.08 8.65 8.09
N TYR A 97 -0.77 9.69 8.16
CA TYR A 97 -0.40 11.04 7.75
C TYR A 97 0.79 11.60 8.56
N HIS A 98 0.80 11.39 9.88
CA HIS A 98 1.94 11.81 10.72
C HIS A 98 3.24 11.10 10.36
N ARG A 99 3.21 9.82 9.98
CA ARG A 99 4.41 9.12 9.50
C ARG A 99 4.90 9.68 8.16
N ALA A 100 3.99 9.94 7.23
CA ALA A 100 4.34 10.55 5.95
C ALA A 100 5.00 11.93 6.14
N LEU A 101 4.43 12.78 6.99
CA LEU A 101 5.00 14.10 7.34
C LEU A 101 6.40 13.97 7.97
N LYS A 102 6.59 13.04 8.91
CA LYS A 102 7.91 12.81 9.52
C LYS A 102 8.95 12.32 8.52
N ALA A 103 8.57 11.42 7.62
CA ALA A 103 9.45 10.92 6.57
C ALA A 103 9.88 12.05 5.61
N ALA A 104 8.91 12.88 5.19
CA ALA A 104 9.19 14.04 4.34
C ALA A 104 10.13 15.04 5.04
N VAL A 105 9.87 15.40 6.30
CA VAL A 105 10.72 16.33 7.06
C VAL A 105 12.13 15.76 7.30
N ALA A 106 12.27 14.46 7.55
CA ALA A 106 13.59 13.84 7.72
C ALA A 106 14.45 13.93 6.45
N GLY A 107 13.84 13.88 5.26
CA GLY A 107 14.55 14.05 3.99
C GLY A 107 15.00 15.50 3.73
N VAL A 108 14.27 16.50 4.23
CA VAL A 108 14.56 17.93 4.01
C VAL A 108 15.43 18.52 5.13
N ALA A 109 15.41 17.94 6.33
CA ALA A 109 16.17 18.41 7.51
C ALA A 109 17.69 18.60 7.30
N PRO A 110 18.40 17.81 6.48
CA PRO A 110 19.83 18.04 6.22
C PRO A 110 20.08 19.30 5.38
N LEU A 111 19.17 19.63 4.46
CA LEU A 111 19.29 20.78 3.55
C LEU A 111 18.99 22.12 4.24
N LEU A 112 18.24 22.09 5.34
CA LEU A 112 17.87 23.28 6.13
C LEU A 112 18.94 23.71 7.15
N LYS A 113 20.02 22.93 7.30
CA LYS A 113 21.12 23.22 8.23
C LYS A 113 22.31 23.93 7.58
N GLU A 114 22.26 24.16 6.26
CA GLU A 114 23.15 25.08 5.54
C GLU A 114 22.54 26.49 5.54
#